data_AF-A0A2E3NDG8-F1
#
_entry.id   AF-A0A2E3NDG8-F1
#
_cell.length_a   1.000
_cell.length_b   1.000
_cell.length_c   1.000
_cell.angle_alpha   90.00
_cell.angle_beta   90.00
_cell.angle_gamma   90.00
#
_symmetry.space_group_name_H-M   'P 1'
#
loop_
_entity.id
_entity.type
_entity.pdbx_description
1 polymer ?
#
loop_
_entity_poly.entity_id
_entity_poly.type
_entity_poly.pdbx_seq_one_letter_code
_entity_poly.pdbx_strand_id
1 'polypeptide(L)'
;MRPDLRSRSWVLALFLLLGPAGATAGPASIYHAPADDGVAPSSLPIESGAPLVTLFLYVDAGPIATTSGTPCVDGDGDELCAFEFTLLTGGDATIQGFVPDPGIDVVHRATSTDFAVVGGDAINGTAGAIRIGELDLAIASTNWTIATGAGSSVDASFALTPIGSTVIAAPEPNGLVPAALALALFLWLARRRDLRAASSTLVCVVSLTILTAPPAAAQDADGDGIPDTSDNCVHTANADQLDVGSLHGLGSDGIGDACQCGDVNDDGNVDLLDVALYQRGLAGVTPTALPEDKCSVIGGRVDCEPNDRQTLREAIVGSGPGLAQVCQAAKLVPPPPTRIVAAGDSITQAFAASCTCNTGLLCLLCLLGGDQPQNSWFDGSHLGSSFYDLYGGSASGITSSRVSVTGAEMTSGPDRFTVQVDDILSLAPIPDLVVVALGGNDICSSGCVDPVHCANPLHDDATWTAAIESGLDKLVGFNHPTSLPVGATIYLLGVPRIQDLYAAGVAKQTGVSNIDCDALRDDYDVCEIATLNAVLNGEDLPTRLAGIEARVIRYNEILRDIALAYTSNANGRNPNGIEIVSDYVNQSLPSTGTTAFGENEINGGDCFHPSVFGQSLISSGAWVSNPR
;
A
#
# COMPACT_ATOMS: atom_id res chain seq x y z
N MET A 1 -65.45 38.35 26.69
CA MET A 1 -64.48 38.90 27.64
C MET A 1 -63.10 38.39 27.25
N ARG A 2 -62.15 39.31 26.98
CA ARG A 2 -60.69 39.09 26.83
C ARG A 2 -60.07 38.61 28.18
N PRO A 3 -58.74 38.32 28.29
CA PRO A 3 -57.84 37.47 27.49
C PRO A 3 -56.81 36.68 28.37
N ASP A 4 -55.79 36.09 27.72
CA ASP A 4 -54.40 35.80 28.21
C ASP A 4 -54.13 34.57 29.13
N LEU A 5 -53.01 33.82 29.06
CA LEU A 5 -51.70 33.95 28.38
C LEU A 5 -50.90 32.61 28.50
N ARG A 6 -50.00 32.34 27.54
CA ARG A 6 -48.81 31.41 27.54
C ARG A 6 -49.09 29.90 27.30
N SER A 7 -48.39 29.18 26.43
CA SER A 7 -47.17 29.42 25.63
C SER A 7 -47.14 28.49 24.41
N ARG A 8 -46.96 29.05 23.21
CA ARG A 8 -46.51 28.33 22.01
C ARG A 8 -44.99 28.30 22.04
N SER A 9 -44.38 27.12 21.97
CA SER A 9 -42.96 26.98 21.61
C SER A 9 -42.87 26.28 20.27
N TRP A 10 -42.40 27.07 19.31
CA TRP A 10 -41.96 26.64 17.99
C TRP A 10 -40.66 25.86 18.16
N VAL A 11 -40.57 24.66 17.61
CA VAL A 11 -39.27 24.02 17.40
C VAL A 11 -38.85 24.41 15.98
N LEU A 12 -38.04 25.47 15.90
CA LEU A 12 -37.19 25.73 14.73
C LEU A 12 -36.14 24.60 14.68
N ALA A 13 -36.10 23.88 13.57
CA ALA A 13 -34.95 23.06 13.22
C ALA A 13 -33.80 24.01 12.85
N LEU A 14 -32.83 24.15 13.75
CA LEU A 14 -31.55 24.80 13.47
C LEU A 14 -30.66 23.75 12.81
N PHE A 15 -30.53 23.80 11.48
CA PHE A 15 -29.42 23.14 10.80
C PHE A 15 -28.14 23.93 11.13
N LEU A 16 -27.37 23.42 12.09
CA LEU A 16 -25.97 23.82 12.27
C LEU A 16 -25.17 23.20 11.13
N LEU A 17 -24.82 24.02 10.14
CA LEU A 17 -23.70 23.77 9.25
C LEU A 17 -22.43 23.84 10.10
N LEU A 18 -21.93 22.68 10.53
CA LEU A 18 -20.55 22.54 10.97
C LEU A 18 -19.69 22.51 9.69
N GLY A 19 -19.22 23.69 9.28
CA GLY A 19 -18.00 23.77 8.49
C GLY A 19 -16.79 23.47 9.38
N PRO A 20 -15.66 23.00 8.81
CA PRO A 20 -14.43 22.84 9.58
C PRO A 20 -14.06 24.19 10.20
N ALA A 21 -13.72 24.18 11.49
CA ALA A 21 -13.23 25.36 12.18
C ALA A 21 -11.93 25.81 11.49
N GLY A 22 -11.96 27.00 10.89
CA GLY A 22 -10.74 27.63 10.38
C GLY A 22 -9.82 27.96 11.54
N ALA A 23 -8.59 27.47 11.48
CA ALA A 23 -7.52 27.82 12.42
C ALA A 23 -7.36 29.35 12.45
N THR A 24 -7.49 29.95 13.63
CA THR A 24 -7.21 31.37 13.85
C THR A 24 -5.72 31.56 14.10
N ALA A 25 -5.13 32.58 13.47
CA ALA A 25 -3.73 33.00 13.64
C ALA A 25 -3.31 32.99 15.12
N GLY A 26 -2.42 32.06 15.46
CA GLY A 26 -1.84 31.83 16.77
C GLY A 26 -0.34 31.51 16.65
N PRO A 27 0.43 31.55 17.75
CA PRO A 27 1.84 31.18 17.72
C PRO A 27 2.00 29.74 17.24
N ALA A 28 3.10 29.46 16.54
CA ALA A 28 3.38 28.12 16.00
C ALA A 28 3.29 27.05 17.08
N SER A 29 2.58 25.96 16.78
CA SER A 29 2.38 24.83 17.68
C SER A 29 3.15 23.61 17.22
N ILE A 30 3.60 22.80 18.18
CA ILE A 30 4.28 21.52 17.93
C ILE A 30 3.40 20.42 18.49
N TYR A 31 3.20 19.37 17.69
CA TYR A 31 2.43 18.20 18.06
C TYR A 31 2.97 16.94 17.39
N HIS A 32 2.39 15.79 17.70
CA HIS A 32 2.99 14.49 17.33
C HIS A 32 2.05 13.52 16.58
N ALA A 33 0.86 13.96 16.16
CA ALA A 33 -0.10 13.16 15.37
C ALA A 33 -0.99 14.03 14.47
N PRO A 34 -1.51 13.52 13.34
CA PRO A 34 -2.36 14.29 12.41
C PRO A 34 -3.70 14.78 12.97
N ALA A 35 -4.15 14.20 14.10
CA ALA A 35 -5.39 14.56 14.78
C ALA A 35 -5.16 15.33 16.09
N ASP A 36 -3.90 15.59 16.45
CA ASP A 36 -3.53 16.41 17.61
C ASP A 36 -3.75 17.89 17.26
N ASP A 37 -4.55 18.59 18.06
CA ASP A 37 -4.91 19.99 17.86
C ASP A 37 -3.91 20.97 18.49
N GLY A 38 -2.73 20.47 18.90
CA GLY A 38 -1.69 21.25 19.56
C GLY A 38 -2.01 21.57 21.02
N VAL A 39 -3.12 21.04 21.55
CA VAL A 39 -3.46 21.10 22.97
C VAL A 39 -2.75 19.96 23.68
N ALA A 40 -2.21 20.23 24.87
CA ALA A 40 -1.55 19.20 25.67
C ALA A 40 -2.44 17.95 25.81
N PRO A 41 -1.97 16.77 25.38
CA PRO A 41 -2.81 15.58 25.33
C PRO A 41 -3.16 15.14 26.75
N SER A 42 -4.40 14.68 26.95
CA SER A 42 -4.81 14.10 28.24
C SER A 42 -4.14 12.75 28.51
N SER A 43 -3.70 12.06 27.46
CA SER A 43 -2.94 10.80 27.51
C SER A 43 -2.49 10.36 26.11
N LEU A 44 -1.49 9.47 26.06
CA LEU A 44 -1.18 8.64 24.89
C LEU A 44 -1.54 7.18 25.17
N PRO A 45 -2.12 6.45 24.19
CA PRO A 45 -2.42 5.03 24.33
C PRO A 45 -1.12 4.23 24.24
N ILE A 46 -0.38 4.17 25.35
CA ILE A 46 0.85 3.40 25.47
C ILE A 46 0.71 2.48 26.66
N GLU A 47 0.74 1.18 26.40
CA GLU A 47 0.85 0.17 27.45
C GLU A 47 2.28 0.13 28.00
N SER A 48 2.37 0.01 29.33
CA SER A 48 3.62 -0.23 30.04
C SER A 48 4.32 -1.50 29.54
N GLY A 49 5.43 -1.37 28.79
CA GLY A 49 6.26 -2.51 28.38
C GLY A 49 6.72 -2.53 26.92
N ALA A 50 6.28 -1.58 26.08
CA ALA A 50 6.82 -1.39 24.72
C ALA A 50 8.24 -0.77 24.77
N PRO A 51 9.28 -1.39 24.19
CA PRO A 51 10.65 -0.89 24.31
C PRO A 51 10.98 0.29 23.39
N LEU A 52 10.13 0.59 22.39
CA LEU A 52 10.31 1.70 21.45
C LEU A 52 8.95 2.28 21.00
N VAL A 53 8.85 3.62 20.91
CA VAL A 53 7.68 4.42 20.53
C VAL A 53 8.15 5.49 19.54
N THR A 54 7.46 5.64 18.41
CA THR A 54 7.79 6.65 17.39
C THR A 54 6.74 7.75 17.39
N LEU A 55 7.18 9.01 17.49
CA LEU A 55 6.36 10.20 17.41
C LEU A 55 6.52 10.87 16.04
N PHE A 56 5.42 11.16 15.35
CA PHE A 56 5.44 11.90 14.08
C PHE A 56 5.39 13.38 14.38
N LEU A 57 6.54 14.06 14.36
CA LEU A 57 6.59 15.45 14.76
C LEU A 57 6.05 16.37 13.66
N TYR A 58 5.18 17.29 14.06
CA TYR A 58 4.67 18.36 13.21
C TYR A 58 4.97 19.71 13.85
N VAL A 59 5.22 20.70 13.00
CA VAL A 59 5.18 22.12 13.35
C VAL A 59 4.11 22.77 12.49
N ASP A 60 3.22 23.54 13.10
CA ASP A 60 2.06 24.11 12.41
C ASP A 60 2.13 25.63 12.42
N ALA A 61 1.97 26.20 11.23
CA ALA A 61 1.89 27.62 10.95
C ALA A 61 0.45 28.01 10.61
N GLY A 62 0.09 29.29 10.72
CA GLY A 62 -1.26 29.71 10.32
C GLY A 62 -1.54 29.39 8.85
N PRO A 63 -2.82 29.31 8.45
CA PRO A 63 -3.21 28.83 7.12
C PRO A 63 -3.01 29.87 5.99
N ILE A 64 -2.59 31.10 6.33
CA ILE A 64 -2.47 32.21 5.39
C ILE A 64 -1.01 32.28 4.93
N ALA A 65 -0.78 32.17 3.63
CA ALA A 65 0.56 32.36 3.04
C ALA A 65 0.71 33.79 2.45
N THR A 66 1.91 34.36 2.49
CA THR A 66 2.25 35.59 1.78
C THR A 66 2.03 35.45 0.29
N THR A 67 1.73 36.57 -0.36
CA THR A 67 1.54 36.64 -1.81
C THR A 67 2.78 36.16 -2.58
N SER A 68 2.56 35.33 -3.61
CA SER A 68 3.61 34.75 -4.46
C SER A 68 4.62 35.78 -5.00
N GLY A 69 5.91 35.51 -4.81
CA GLY A 69 7.04 36.32 -5.31
C GLY A 69 7.72 37.23 -4.28
N THR A 70 7.17 37.31 -3.06
CA THR A 70 7.79 37.97 -1.91
C THR A 70 8.49 36.93 -1.04
N PRO A 71 9.77 37.13 -0.65
CA PRO A 71 10.43 36.26 0.32
C PRO A 71 9.64 36.17 1.62
N CYS A 72 9.60 34.99 2.25
CA CYS A 72 8.85 34.76 3.48
C CYS A 72 9.10 35.86 4.53
N VAL A 73 10.36 36.20 4.80
CA VAL A 73 10.75 37.23 5.80
C VAL A 73 10.35 38.67 5.48
N ASP A 74 9.82 38.94 4.29
CA ASP A 74 9.33 40.24 3.84
C ASP A 74 7.80 40.23 3.61
N GLY A 75 7.13 39.19 4.10
CA GLY A 75 5.73 38.89 3.85
C GLY A 75 4.74 39.43 4.87
N ASP A 76 3.47 39.08 4.68
CA ASP A 76 2.34 39.49 5.52
C ASP A 76 1.38 38.34 5.89
N GLY A 77 1.75 37.09 5.56
CA GLY A 77 1.03 35.88 5.96
C GLY A 77 1.46 35.32 7.33
N ASP A 78 0.91 34.16 7.65
CA ASP A 78 1.12 33.42 8.90
C ASP A 78 2.08 32.22 8.73
N GLU A 79 2.72 32.10 7.57
CA GLU A 79 3.64 31.00 7.27
C GLU A 79 4.93 31.05 8.10
N LEU A 80 5.53 29.89 8.34
CA LEU A 80 6.80 29.75 9.04
C LEU A 80 7.97 29.94 8.07
N CYS A 81 8.80 30.95 8.34
CA CYS A 81 10.06 31.16 7.62
C CYS A 81 11.22 30.41 8.27
N ALA A 82 11.20 30.30 9.60
CA ALA A 82 12.16 29.54 10.37
C ALA A 82 11.57 29.11 11.71
N PHE A 83 12.05 27.99 12.25
CA PHE A 83 11.76 27.56 13.60
C PHE A 83 13.00 26.96 14.26
N GLU A 84 13.07 27.13 15.57
CA GLU A 84 13.98 26.41 16.45
C GLU A 84 13.20 25.97 17.69
N PHE A 85 13.32 24.71 18.08
CA PHE A 85 12.79 24.27 19.36
C PHE A 85 13.57 23.11 19.94
N THR A 86 13.40 22.93 21.24
CA THR A 86 13.83 21.72 21.94
C THR A 86 12.64 20.91 22.44
N LEU A 87 12.80 19.60 22.45
CA LEU A 87 11.92 18.64 23.12
C LEU A 87 12.71 18.01 24.25
N LEU A 88 12.13 18.01 25.44
CA LEU A 88 12.73 17.46 26.63
C LEU A 88 11.96 16.22 27.05
N THR A 89 12.68 15.12 27.29
CA THR A 89 12.09 13.95 27.91
C THR A 89 12.00 14.16 29.42
N GLY A 90 10.88 13.74 30.01
CA GLY A 90 10.68 13.65 31.45
C GLY A 90 10.43 12.20 31.86
N GLY A 91 10.78 11.85 33.09
CA GLY A 91 10.61 10.50 33.62
C GLY A 91 11.49 9.46 32.91
N ASP A 92 10.91 8.33 32.53
CA ASP A 92 11.61 7.14 32.01
C ASP A 92 11.58 7.02 30.48
N ALA A 93 11.41 8.13 29.76
CA ALA A 93 11.55 8.18 28.29
C ALA A 93 12.98 8.59 27.88
N THR A 94 13.52 7.90 26.88
CA THR A 94 14.83 8.19 26.30
C THR A 94 14.79 8.24 24.78
N ILE A 95 15.31 9.30 24.17
CA ILE A 95 15.32 9.45 22.71
C ILE A 95 16.36 8.50 22.09
N GLN A 96 15.94 7.76 21.06
CA GLN A 96 16.75 6.77 20.34
C GLN A 96 17.24 7.28 18.98
N GLY A 97 16.45 8.09 18.29
CA GLY A 97 16.80 8.60 16.97
C GLY A 97 15.77 9.58 16.43
N PHE A 98 16.13 10.26 15.35
CA PHE A 98 15.23 11.10 14.57
C PHE A 98 15.50 10.90 13.07
N VAL A 99 14.44 10.73 12.29
CA VAL A 99 14.49 10.60 10.83
C VAL A 99 13.72 11.76 10.20
N PRO A 100 14.39 12.71 9.52
CA PRO A 100 13.71 13.80 8.82
C PRO A 100 12.82 13.32 7.68
N ASP A 101 11.72 14.02 7.44
CA ASP A 101 10.86 13.74 6.30
C ASP A 101 11.54 14.10 4.96
N PRO A 102 11.34 13.31 3.90
CA PRO A 102 11.92 13.59 2.59
C PRO A 102 11.50 14.99 2.09
N GLY A 103 12.48 15.81 1.73
CA GLY A 103 12.25 17.16 1.21
C GLY A 103 12.15 18.27 2.26
N ILE A 104 12.30 17.95 3.55
CA ILE A 104 12.38 18.94 4.62
C ILE A 104 13.84 19.18 5.02
N ASP A 105 14.32 20.43 4.92
CA ASP A 105 15.67 20.81 5.35
C ASP A 105 15.67 21.17 6.84
N VAL A 106 16.09 20.21 7.68
CA VAL A 106 16.20 20.38 9.13
C VAL A 106 17.57 19.93 9.63
N VAL A 107 18.14 20.76 10.51
CA VAL A 107 19.35 20.42 11.27
C VAL A 107 18.93 20.07 12.68
N HIS A 108 19.25 18.86 13.12
CA HIS A 108 18.82 18.37 14.43
C HIS A 108 19.99 17.82 15.27
N ARG A 109 19.78 17.79 16.57
CA ARG A 109 20.61 17.12 17.56
C ARG A 109 19.72 16.31 18.47
N ALA A 110 19.87 14.99 18.44
CA ALA A 110 19.23 14.08 19.40
C ALA A 110 20.23 13.63 20.46
N THR A 111 19.85 13.76 21.73
CA THR A 111 20.49 13.12 22.89
C THR A 111 19.43 12.31 23.62
N SER A 112 19.80 11.46 24.57
CA SER A 112 18.85 10.61 25.28
C SER A 112 17.73 11.37 26.00
N THR A 113 17.89 12.66 26.33
CA THR A 113 16.90 13.45 27.09
C THR A 113 16.48 14.76 26.42
N ASP A 114 17.16 15.15 25.35
CA ASP A 114 16.96 16.43 24.66
C ASP A 114 17.06 16.22 23.15
N PHE A 115 16.06 16.70 22.43
CA PHE A 115 16.07 16.79 20.97
C PHE A 115 15.92 18.25 20.59
N ALA A 116 16.92 18.80 19.91
CA ALA A 116 16.88 20.16 19.37
C ALA A 116 16.80 20.11 17.86
N VAL A 117 15.96 20.94 17.25
CA VAL A 117 15.83 21.02 15.81
C VAL A 117 15.69 22.47 15.36
N VAL A 118 16.32 22.78 14.23
CA VAL A 118 16.20 24.04 13.50
C VAL A 118 15.81 23.72 12.07
N GLY A 119 14.86 24.45 11.50
CA GLY A 119 14.46 24.28 10.11
C GLY A 119 13.62 25.45 9.61
N GLY A 120 13.08 25.29 8.41
CA GLY A 120 12.22 26.26 7.73
C GLY A 120 12.82 26.79 6.43
N ASP A 121 11.97 27.42 5.62
CA ASP A 121 12.34 28.02 4.34
C ASP A 121 12.18 29.54 4.41
N ALA A 122 13.30 30.25 4.59
CA ALA A 122 13.28 31.71 4.69
C ALA A 122 12.89 32.42 3.37
N ILE A 123 12.89 31.70 2.24
CA ILE A 123 12.54 32.23 0.92
C ILE A 123 11.06 32.00 0.65
N ASN A 124 10.59 30.76 0.74
CA ASN A 124 9.21 30.43 0.33
C ASN A 124 8.23 30.38 1.50
N GLY A 125 8.72 30.13 2.72
CA GLY A 125 7.89 29.88 3.88
C GLY A 125 7.03 28.62 3.74
N THR A 126 6.37 28.21 4.81
CA THR A 126 5.42 27.09 4.75
C THR A 126 4.25 27.34 5.68
N ALA A 127 3.03 27.26 5.13
CA ALA A 127 1.77 27.49 5.84
C ALA A 127 1.13 26.16 6.25
N GLY A 128 0.39 26.16 7.36
CA GLY A 128 -0.27 24.97 7.90
C GLY A 128 0.69 23.96 8.54
N ALA A 129 0.19 22.74 8.69
CA ALA A 129 0.89 21.62 9.32
C ALA A 129 2.04 21.10 8.46
N ILE A 130 3.24 21.08 9.03
CA ILE A 130 4.47 20.59 8.39
C ILE A 130 4.96 19.38 9.17
N ARG A 131 4.95 18.19 8.56
CA ARG A 131 5.60 17.01 9.14
C ARG A 131 7.11 17.18 9.02
N ILE A 132 7.81 17.23 10.14
CA ILE A 132 9.27 17.46 10.14
C ILE A 132 10.07 16.16 10.22
N GLY A 133 9.47 15.07 10.70
CA GLY A 133 10.10 13.76 10.78
C GLY A 133 9.59 12.87 11.90
N GLU A 134 10.26 11.75 12.08
CA GLU A 134 9.94 10.68 13.04
C GLU A 134 10.92 10.73 14.21
N LEU A 135 10.42 10.85 15.45
CA LEU A 135 11.23 10.83 16.69
C LEU A 135 11.00 9.54 17.46
N ASP A 136 12.05 8.73 17.59
CA ASP A 136 12.00 7.44 18.29
C ASP A 136 12.37 7.60 19.77
N LEU A 137 11.60 6.95 20.64
CA LEU A 137 11.73 6.97 22.10
C LEU A 137 11.74 5.54 22.64
N ALA A 138 12.63 5.23 23.57
CA ALA A 138 12.52 4.03 24.41
C ALA A 138 11.91 4.42 25.76
N ILE A 139 10.88 3.70 26.19
CA ILE A 139 10.09 4.00 27.39
C ILE A 139 10.24 2.85 28.37
N ALA A 140 10.80 3.13 29.55
CA ALA A 140 11.08 2.09 30.55
C ALA A 140 9.99 1.94 31.62
N SER A 141 9.06 2.91 31.75
CA SER A 141 7.93 2.81 32.67
C SER A 141 6.75 3.71 32.25
N THR A 142 5.63 3.64 32.98
CA THR A 142 4.47 4.54 32.81
C THR A 142 4.70 5.95 33.33
N ASN A 143 5.86 6.28 33.88
CA ASN A 143 6.17 7.63 34.35
C ASN A 143 7.12 8.30 33.36
N TRP A 144 6.58 8.86 32.28
CA TRP A 144 7.37 9.50 31.23
C TRP A 144 6.60 10.65 30.57
N THR A 145 7.29 11.61 29.96
CA THR A 145 6.65 12.68 29.17
C THR A 145 7.61 13.17 28.08
N ILE A 146 7.09 13.79 27.03
CA ILE A 146 7.85 14.68 26.14
C ILE A 146 7.16 16.04 26.16
N ALA A 147 7.93 17.09 26.39
CA ALA A 147 7.42 18.45 26.39
C ALA A 147 8.33 19.37 25.56
N THR A 148 7.74 20.37 24.92
CA THR A 148 8.49 21.44 24.30
C THR A 148 9.19 22.26 25.38
N GLY A 149 10.50 22.43 25.18
CA GLY A 149 11.38 23.24 26.04
C GLY A 149 11.39 24.69 25.58
N ALA A 150 12.58 25.24 25.30
CA ALA A 150 12.70 26.57 24.72
C ALA A 150 12.53 26.45 23.20
N GLY A 151 11.73 27.34 22.62
CA GLY A 151 11.59 27.42 21.17
C GLY A 151 11.18 28.80 20.70
N SER A 152 11.43 29.09 19.45
CA SER A 152 11.05 30.31 18.78
C SER A 152 10.77 30.01 17.31
N SER A 153 9.86 30.78 16.75
CA SER A 153 9.49 30.76 15.35
C SER A 153 9.67 32.16 14.77
N VAL A 154 9.96 32.23 13.48
CA VAL A 154 9.95 33.47 12.70
C VAL A 154 8.85 33.33 11.66
N ASP A 155 7.85 34.19 11.77
CA ASP A 155 6.77 34.30 10.79
C ASP A 155 7.14 35.26 9.65
N ALA A 156 6.23 35.40 8.69
CA ALA A 156 6.45 36.22 7.50
C ALA A 156 6.64 37.72 7.80
N SER A 157 6.19 38.20 8.96
CA SER A 157 6.41 39.58 9.40
C SER A 157 7.80 39.82 10.02
N PHE A 158 8.67 38.80 9.96
CA PHE A 158 9.98 38.73 10.62
C PHE A 158 9.87 38.91 12.14
N ALA A 159 8.71 38.59 12.71
CA ALA A 159 8.51 38.63 14.15
C ALA A 159 9.05 37.33 14.77
N LEU A 160 9.91 37.50 15.79
CA LEU A 160 10.34 36.38 16.61
C LEU A 160 9.26 36.07 17.65
N THR A 161 8.56 34.97 17.45
CA THR A 161 7.46 34.53 18.30
C THR A 161 7.90 33.31 19.13
N PRO A 162 7.81 33.36 20.47
CA PRO A 162 8.18 32.22 21.31
C PRO A 162 7.21 31.06 21.11
N ILE A 163 7.75 29.84 21.00
CA ILE A 163 6.96 28.61 21.02
C ILE A 163 6.70 28.26 22.49
N GLY A 164 5.43 28.09 22.85
CA GLY A 164 5.03 27.80 24.22
C GLY A 164 5.53 26.43 24.70
N SER A 165 5.85 26.33 26.00
CA SER A 165 6.12 25.03 26.63
C SER A 165 4.80 24.30 26.82
N THR A 166 4.63 23.19 26.12
CA THR A 166 3.48 22.31 26.16
C THR A 166 3.96 20.87 26.23
N VAL A 167 3.22 20.04 26.96
CA VAL A 167 3.42 18.59 26.89
C VAL A 167 2.88 18.16 25.54
N ILE A 168 3.70 17.48 24.75
CA ILE A 168 3.26 16.90 23.49
C ILE A 168 3.04 15.40 23.65
N ALA A 169 3.55 14.75 24.70
CA ALA A 169 3.34 13.33 24.93
C ALA A 169 3.36 13.00 26.42
N ALA A 170 2.40 12.20 26.91
CA ALA A 170 2.33 11.74 28.30
C ALA A 170 1.61 10.39 28.41
N PRO A 171 1.84 9.61 29.49
CA PRO A 171 1.24 8.30 29.70
C PRO A 171 -0.23 8.42 30.09
N GLU A 172 -1.01 7.35 29.93
CA GLU A 172 -2.37 7.34 30.46
C GLU A 172 -2.38 7.43 32.00
N PRO A 173 -3.23 8.29 32.61
CA PRO A 173 -3.45 8.22 34.04
C PRO A 173 -4.10 6.87 34.36
N ASN A 174 -3.44 6.04 35.18
CA ASN A 174 -4.01 4.82 35.74
C ASN A 174 -5.26 5.17 36.58
N GLY A 175 -6.42 5.23 35.93
CA GLY A 175 -7.64 5.77 36.49
C GLY A 175 -8.30 4.80 37.48
N LEU A 176 -8.11 5.06 38.76
CA LEU A 176 -9.06 4.65 39.80
C LEU A 176 -10.39 5.44 39.64
N VAL A 177 -11.35 4.84 38.93
CA VAL A 177 -12.83 4.80 39.22
C VAL A 177 -13.67 6.10 39.05
N PRO A 178 -14.90 5.99 38.46
CA PRO A 178 -16.11 6.11 39.30
C PRO A 178 -17.23 5.09 38.99
N ALA A 179 -17.10 3.87 39.52
CA ALA A 179 -18.17 2.92 39.84
C ALA A 179 -19.23 3.50 40.82
N ALA A 180 -19.02 4.71 41.35
CA ALA A 180 -19.94 5.40 42.24
C ALA A 180 -21.24 5.87 41.56
N LEU A 181 -21.23 6.14 40.25
CA LEU A 181 -22.43 6.57 39.51
C LEU A 181 -23.34 5.40 39.12
N ALA A 182 -22.76 4.24 38.77
CA ALA A 182 -23.50 3.03 38.47
C ALA A 182 -24.17 2.44 39.73
N LEU A 183 -23.50 2.47 40.88
CA LEU A 183 -24.05 1.97 42.14
C LEU A 183 -25.21 2.85 42.66
N ALA A 184 -25.13 4.18 42.47
CA ALA A 184 -26.21 5.10 42.82
C ALA A 184 -27.47 4.90 41.95
N LEU A 185 -27.29 4.59 40.65
CA LEU A 185 -28.38 4.31 39.72
C LEU A 185 -29.03 2.95 39.98
N PHE A 186 -28.23 1.92 40.29
CA PHE A 186 -28.72 0.59 40.67
C PHE A 186 -29.45 0.59 42.03
N LEU A 187 -28.96 1.34 43.02
CA LEU A 187 -29.64 1.48 44.31
C LEU A 187 -30.93 2.32 44.20
N TRP A 188 -31.02 3.25 43.24
CA TRP A 188 -32.24 4.01 42.94
C TRP A 188 -33.30 3.15 42.22
N LEU A 189 -32.89 2.31 41.26
CA LEU A 189 -33.77 1.39 40.53
C LEU A 189 -34.25 0.21 41.41
N ALA A 190 -33.39 -0.32 42.28
CA ALA A 190 -33.73 -1.39 43.21
C ALA A 190 -34.73 -0.96 44.30
N ARG A 191 -34.91 0.35 44.52
CA ARG A 191 -35.89 0.91 45.47
C ARG A 191 -37.31 1.03 44.90
N ARG A 192 -37.53 0.69 43.62
CA ARG A 192 -38.83 0.82 42.93
C ARG A 192 -39.44 -0.52 42.49
N ARG A 193 -39.44 -1.53 43.36
CA ARG A 193 -40.38 -2.66 43.24
C ARG A 193 -41.18 -2.82 44.52
N ASP A 194 -42.40 -2.30 44.52
CA ASP A 194 -43.51 -2.92 45.24
C ASP A 194 -44.48 -3.49 44.20
N LEU A 195 -44.66 -4.80 44.29
CA LEU A 195 -45.55 -5.65 43.51
C LEU A 195 -47.01 -5.33 43.83
N ARG A 196 -47.92 -5.40 42.84
CA ARG A 196 -49.14 -6.24 42.86
C ARG A 196 -50.11 -5.98 41.68
N ALA A 197 -50.62 -7.11 41.18
CA ALA A 197 -51.97 -7.35 40.65
C ALA A 197 -52.23 -7.27 39.12
N ALA A 198 -52.37 -8.47 38.56
CA ALA A 198 -53.55 -8.98 37.84
C ALA A 198 -53.80 -8.67 36.34
N SER A 199 -53.60 -9.73 35.55
CA SER A 199 -54.60 -10.40 34.66
C SER A 199 -55.09 -9.75 33.35
N SER A 200 -54.99 -10.58 32.30
CA SER A 200 -55.88 -10.69 31.11
C SER A 200 -55.86 -9.49 30.14
N THR A 201 -55.39 -9.59 28.90
CA THR A 201 -56.08 -10.17 27.71
C THR A 201 -55.14 -9.84 26.52
N LEU A 202 -54.71 -10.75 25.64
CA LEU A 202 -55.33 -10.93 24.31
C LEU A 202 -54.64 -12.09 23.58
N VAL A 203 -55.38 -13.19 23.46
CA VAL A 203 -55.25 -14.23 22.42
C VAL A 203 -56.17 -13.81 21.25
N CYS A 204 -55.79 -14.19 20.02
CA CYS A 204 -56.47 -14.14 18.71
C CYS A 204 -55.66 -13.28 17.72
N VAL A 205 -55.13 -13.77 16.59
CA VAL A 205 -55.65 -14.76 15.64
C VAL A 205 -54.49 -15.47 14.91
N VAL A 206 -54.60 -16.78 14.83
CA VAL A 206 -53.85 -17.69 13.95
C VAL A 206 -54.49 -17.70 12.55
N SER A 207 -53.64 -17.77 11.52
CA SER A 207 -53.90 -18.24 10.14
C SER A 207 -54.56 -17.30 9.12
N LEU A 208 -53.73 -16.84 8.17
CA LEU A 208 -54.06 -16.96 6.75
C LEU A 208 -52.79 -17.30 5.95
N THR A 209 -52.69 -18.56 5.53
CA THR A 209 -51.69 -19.10 4.60
C THR A 209 -52.10 -18.83 3.15
N ILE A 210 -51.19 -18.31 2.31
CA ILE A 210 -51.16 -18.60 0.86
C ILE A 210 -49.69 -18.61 0.36
N LEU A 211 -49.26 -19.81 -0.07
CA LEU A 211 -48.22 -20.20 -1.05
C LEU A 211 -47.05 -19.25 -1.37
N THR A 212 -45.81 -19.76 -1.21
CA THR A 212 -44.81 -19.96 -2.29
C THR A 212 -43.60 -20.79 -1.84
N ALA A 213 -43.20 -21.73 -2.73
CA ALA A 213 -41.90 -22.42 -2.89
C ALA A 213 -41.42 -23.46 -1.85
N PRO A 214 -40.82 -24.59 -2.28
CA PRO A 214 -40.27 -25.62 -1.39
C PRO A 214 -39.06 -25.06 -0.62
N PRO A 215 -38.71 -25.61 0.57
CA PRO A 215 -37.49 -25.21 1.22
C PRO A 215 -36.33 -25.61 0.32
N ALA A 216 -35.51 -24.64 -0.08
CA ALA A 216 -34.15 -24.92 -0.44
C ALA A 216 -33.55 -25.81 0.65
N ALA A 217 -32.83 -26.86 0.27
CA ALA A 217 -31.87 -27.45 1.20
C ALA A 217 -31.07 -26.27 1.76
N ALA A 218 -31.05 -26.13 3.09
CA ALA A 218 -30.22 -25.10 3.69
C ALA A 218 -28.80 -25.43 3.23
N GLN A 219 -28.19 -24.49 2.51
CA GLN A 219 -26.85 -24.65 1.95
C GLN A 219 -25.90 -24.88 3.13
N ASP A 220 -24.96 -25.80 2.96
CA ASP A 220 -23.97 -26.24 3.95
C ASP A 220 -22.69 -26.46 3.12
N ALA A 221 -21.93 -25.37 2.96
CA ALA A 221 -20.88 -25.23 1.96
C ALA A 221 -19.62 -26.04 2.31
N ASP A 222 -19.36 -26.29 3.59
CA ASP A 222 -18.21 -27.06 4.06
C ASP A 222 -18.57 -28.49 4.56
N GLY A 223 -19.87 -28.78 4.71
CA GLY A 223 -20.39 -30.11 5.01
C GLY A 223 -20.29 -30.50 6.49
N ASP A 224 -20.19 -29.53 7.40
CA ASP A 224 -20.05 -29.78 8.82
C ASP A 224 -21.38 -30.05 9.55
N GLY A 225 -22.51 -29.83 8.87
CA GLY A 225 -23.86 -30.05 9.36
C GLY A 225 -24.55 -28.81 9.94
N ILE A 226 -23.92 -27.64 9.86
CA ILE A 226 -24.49 -26.33 10.18
C ILE A 226 -24.86 -25.60 8.87
N PRO A 227 -26.08 -25.09 8.71
CA PRO A 227 -26.42 -24.34 7.52
C PRO A 227 -25.67 -23.00 7.40
N ASP A 228 -25.22 -22.63 6.18
CA ASP A 228 -24.49 -21.40 5.84
C ASP A 228 -25.06 -20.13 6.49
N THR A 229 -26.39 -20.04 6.64
CA THR A 229 -27.07 -18.87 7.22
C THR A 229 -26.88 -18.72 8.74
N SER A 230 -26.37 -19.76 9.39
CA SER A 230 -26.17 -19.87 10.83
C SER A 230 -24.76 -20.33 11.19
N ASP A 231 -23.89 -20.46 10.19
CA ASP A 231 -22.53 -20.95 10.31
C ASP A 231 -21.54 -19.78 10.48
N ASN A 232 -20.77 -19.77 11.56
CA ASN A 232 -19.75 -18.76 11.82
C ASN A 232 -18.43 -19.00 11.06
N CYS A 233 -18.31 -20.13 10.34
CA CYS A 233 -17.23 -20.43 9.40
C CYS A 233 -17.74 -21.15 8.15
N VAL A 234 -18.57 -20.49 7.34
CA VAL A 234 -19.24 -20.99 6.09
C VAL A 234 -18.36 -21.81 5.12
N HIS A 235 -17.03 -21.74 5.20
CA HIS A 235 -16.10 -22.40 4.30
C HIS A 235 -15.08 -23.32 5.01
N THR A 236 -15.12 -23.40 6.34
CA THR A 236 -14.18 -24.17 7.16
C THR A 236 -14.93 -24.93 8.25
N ALA A 237 -15.06 -26.24 8.04
CA ALA A 237 -15.88 -27.12 8.87
C ALA A 237 -15.57 -27.00 10.37
N ASN A 238 -16.54 -26.52 11.15
CA ASN A 238 -16.45 -26.34 12.59
C ASN A 238 -17.81 -26.61 13.27
N ALA A 239 -18.23 -27.88 13.27
CA ALA A 239 -19.55 -28.29 13.78
C ALA A 239 -19.83 -27.92 15.26
N ASP A 240 -18.81 -27.52 16.03
CA ASP A 240 -18.93 -27.01 17.40
C ASP A 240 -19.18 -25.50 17.50
N GLN A 241 -19.01 -24.77 16.38
CA GLN A 241 -19.25 -23.34 16.20
C GLN A 241 -18.55 -22.50 17.27
N LEU A 242 -17.31 -22.90 17.65
CA LEU A 242 -16.50 -22.16 18.60
C LEU A 242 -16.12 -20.77 18.02
N ASP A 243 -16.23 -19.77 18.88
CA ASP A 243 -16.02 -18.34 18.63
C ASP A 243 -15.74 -17.71 20.01
N VAL A 244 -14.56 -18.04 20.55
CA VAL A 244 -14.19 -17.67 21.93
C VAL A 244 -13.44 -16.35 22.00
N GLY A 245 -12.88 -15.90 20.89
CA GLY A 245 -12.10 -14.67 20.81
C GLY A 245 -12.41 -13.84 19.55
N SER A 246 -11.61 -12.79 19.36
CA SER A 246 -11.76 -11.80 18.30
C SER A 246 -10.50 -10.96 18.19
N LEU A 247 -10.47 -10.02 17.25
CA LEU A 247 -9.48 -8.94 17.27
C LEU A 247 -9.54 -8.20 18.62
N HIS A 248 -8.42 -8.21 19.35
CA HIS A 248 -8.27 -7.68 20.72
C HIS A 248 -8.84 -8.55 21.86
N GLY A 249 -9.25 -9.80 21.60
CA GLY A 249 -9.68 -10.75 22.64
C GLY A 249 -10.95 -10.34 23.39
N LEU A 250 -11.83 -9.55 22.76
CA LEU A 250 -13.04 -8.99 23.36
C LEU A 250 -14.27 -9.90 23.18
N GLY A 251 -14.11 -11.21 23.42
CA GLY A 251 -15.18 -12.21 23.24
C GLY A 251 -15.61 -12.39 21.78
N SER A 252 -16.65 -13.20 21.57
CA SER A 252 -17.10 -13.63 20.24
C SER A 252 -17.45 -12.46 19.32
N ASP A 253 -16.87 -12.41 18.11
CA ASP A 253 -17.18 -11.38 17.10
C ASP A 253 -18.12 -11.89 15.98
N GLY A 254 -18.54 -13.15 16.05
CA GLY A 254 -19.39 -13.80 15.05
C GLY A 254 -18.61 -14.49 13.94
N ILE A 255 -17.28 -14.49 14.00
CA ILE A 255 -16.39 -15.26 13.12
C ILE A 255 -15.81 -16.39 13.97
N GLY A 256 -15.93 -17.63 13.50
CA GLY A 256 -15.48 -18.77 14.30
C GLY A 256 -13.96 -18.88 14.41
N ASP A 257 -13.50 -19.46 15.52
CA ASP A 257 -12.07 -19.66 15.80
C ASP A 257 -11.37 -20.45 14.66
N ALA A 258 -12.11 -21.32 13.96
CA ALA A 258 -11.60 -22.11 12.85
C ALA A 258 -11.26 -21.28 11.61
N CYS A 259 -11.89 -20.12 11.42
CA CYS A 259 -11.76 -19.30 10.22
C CYS A 259 -11.26 -17.88 10.47
N GLN A 260 -10.98 -17.52 11.72
CA GLN A 260 -10.54 -16.16 12.08
C GLN A 260 -9.18 -15.81 11.45
N CYS A 261 -9.17 -14.91 10.48
CA CYS A 261 -7.94 -14.43 9.86
C CYS A 261 -7.08 -13.63 10.84
N GLY A 262 -5.78 -13.90 10.83
CA GLY A 262 -4.80 -13.30 11.73
C GLY A 262 -4.54 -14.11 13.00
N ASP A 263 -5.38 -15.09 13.34
CA ASP A 263 -5.11 -16.04 14.43
C ASP A 263 -4.18 -17.14 13.91
N VAL A 264 -2.87 -16.86 13.90
CA VAL A 264 -1.85 -17.77 13.35
C VAL A 264 -1.32 -18.75 14.40
N ASN A 265 -1.97 -18.81 15.56
CA ASN A 265 -1.58 -19.67 16.66
C ASN A 265 -2.70 -20.60 17.16
N ASP A 266 -3.92 -20.44 16.61
CA ASP A 266 -5.13 -21.21 16.88
C ASP A 266 -5.60 -21.12 18.35
N ASP A 267 -5.42 -19.97 19.01
CA ASP A 267 -5.93 -19.73 20.37
C ASP A 267 -7.30 -19.04 20.40
N GLY A 268 -7.84 -18.69 19.23
CA GLY A 268 -9.12 -18.02 19.05
C GLY A 268 -9.04 -16.50 19.14
N ASN A 269 -7.90 -15.92 19.52
CA ASN A 269 -7.71 -14.47 19.58
C ASN A 269 -6.75 -14.02 18.49
N VAL A 270 -6.93 -12.77 18.06
CA VAL A 270 -5.97 -12.12 17.18
C VAL A 270 -5.24 -11.02 17.95
N ASP A 271 -3.98 -11.29 18.32
CA ASP A 271 -3.18 -10.43 19.19
C ASP A 271 -1.68 -10.37 18.81
N LEU A 272 -0.88 -9.67 19.65
CA LEU A 272 0.54 -9.45 19.35
C LEU A 272 1.38 -10.73 19.36
N LEU A 273 0.90 -11.82 19.97
CA LEU A 273 1.52 -13.13 19.89
C LEU A 273 1.44 -13.68 18.48
N ASP A 274 0.31 -13.48 17.78
CA ASP A 274 0.17 -13.84 16.37
C ASP A 274 1.17 -13.09 15.50
N VAL A 275 1.29 -11.78 15.68
CA VAL A 275 2.29 -10.97 14.95
C VAL A 275 3.71 -11.49 15.18
N ALA A 276 4.05 -11.87 16.42
CA ALA A 276 5.36 -12.39 16.75
C ALA A 276 5.62 -13.78 16.14
N LEU A 277 4.62 -14.66 16.15
CA LEU A 277 4.70 -15.98 15.54
C LEU A 277 4.77 -15.88 14.02
N TYR A 278 3.94 -15.03 13.43
CA TYR A 278 3.93 -14.68 12.01
C TYR A 278 5.31 -14.19 11.57
N GLN A 279 5.89 -13.20 12.27
CA GLN A 279 7.21 -12.69 11.93
C GLN A 279 8.31 -13.74 12.06
N ARG A 280 8.21 -14.65 13.04
CA ARG A 280 9.15 -15.74 13.19
C ARG A 280 8.99 -16.81 12.11
N GLY A 281 7.77 -17.09 11.67
CA GLY A 281 7.53 -18.07 10.61
C GLY A 281 7.97 -17.54 9.25
N LEU A 282 7.76 -16.26 8.95
CA LEU A 282 8.36 -15.58 7.79
C LEU A 282 9.89 -15.69 7.76
N ALA A 283 10.52 -15.73 8.93
CA ALA A 283 11.97 -15.90 9.06
C ALA A 283 12.42 -17.37 9.09
N GLY A 284 11.50 -18.34 8.99
CA GLY A 284 11.82 -19.77 9.01
C GLY A 284 12.38 -20.28 10.35
N VAL A 285 12.11 -19.59 11.46
CA VAL A 285 12.68 -19.89 12.79
C VAL A 285 11.66 -20.43 13.80
N THR A 286 10.49 -20.87 13.34
CA THR A 286 9.47 -21.49 14.19
C THR A 286 9.65 -23.01 14.28
N PRO A 287 9.30 -23.66 15.42
CA PRO A 287 9.30 -25.11 15.55
C PRO A 287 8.18 -25.80 14.76
N THR A 288 7.11 -25.05 14.47
CA THR A 288 5.91 -25.47 13.74
C THR A 288 5.74 -24.55 12.53
N ALA A 289 5.25 -25.07 11.41
CA ALA A 289 4.88 -24.25 10.27
C ALA A 289 3.76 -23.28 10.67
N LEU A 290 3.74 -22.08 10.07
CA LEU A 290 2.62 -21.16 10.25
C LEU A 290 1.35 -21.75 9.64
N PRO A 291 0.16 -21.47 10.21
CA PRO A 291 -1.12 -21.72 9.53
C PRO A 291 -1.26 -20.73 8.37
N GLU A 292 -0.75 -21.15 7.20
CA GLU A 292 -0.78 -20.35 5.96
C GLU A 292 -2.22 -19.99 5.54
N ASP A 293 -3.18 -20.81 5.96
CA ASP A 293 -4.59 -20.64 5.70
C ASP A 293 -5.27 -19.52 6.51
N LYS A 294 -4.66 -19.02 7.59
CA LYS A 294 -5.21 -17.93 8.41
C LYS A 294 -4.44 -16.62 8.31
N CYS A 295 -3.32 -16.62 7.60
CA CYS A 295 -2.38 -15.52 7.59
C CYS A 295 -2.83 -14.25 6.84
N SER A 296 -3.68 -14.37 5.80
CA SER A 296 -4.04 -13.21 4.97
C SER A 296 -5.14 -12.34 5.60
N VAL A 297 -4.86 -11.05 5.79
CA VAL A 297 -5.76 -10.08 6.46
C VAL A 297 -6.05 -8.83 5.64
N ILE A 298 -5.46 -8.70 4.46
CA ILE A 298 -5.70 -7.58 3.52
C ILE A 298 -6.18 -8.00 2.13
N GLY A 299 -6.12 -9.28 1.76
CA GLY A 299 -6.88 -9.85 0.64
C GLY A 299 -6.33 -11.17 0.08
N GLY A 300 -7.18 -12.21 -0.06
CA GLY A 300 -7.23 -13.15 -1.20
C GLY A 300 -6.15 -14.22 -1.42
N ARG A 301 -5.03 -14.19 -0.69
CA ARG A 301 -3.86 -15.05 -0.93
C ARG A 301 -3.83 -16.35 -0.13
N VAL A 302 -2.94 -17.25 -0.55
CA VAL A 302 -2.70 -18.59 0.05
C VAL A 302 -1.60 -18.56 1.12
N ASP A 303 -0.74 -17.54 1.12
CA ASP A 303 0.50 -17.51 1.88
C ASP A 303 0.58 -16.38 2.92
N CYS A 304 1.54 -16.53 3.83
CA CYS A 304 1.83 -15.53 4.86
C CYS A 304 2.84 -14.50 4.35
N GLU A 305 2.50 -13.20 4.35
CA GLU A 305 3.38 -12.13 3.86
C GLU A 305 3.70 -11.05 4.91
N PRO A 306 4.80 -10.29 4.73
CA PRO A 306 5.13 -9.17 5.61
C PRO A 306 4.07 -8.05 5.66
N ASN A 307 3.29 -7.87 4.59
CA ASN A 307 2.22 -6.86 4.54
C ASN A 307 1.01 -7.28 5.34
N ASP A 308 0.59 -8.55 5.24
CA ASP A 308 -0.42 -9.11 6.12
C ASP A 308 0.02 -9.05 7.58
N ARG A 309 1.28 -9.38 7.89
CA ARG A 309 1.83 -9.20 9.24
C ARG A 309 1.81 -7.74 9.69
N GLN A 310 2.07 -6.81 8.77
CA GLN A 310 2.07 -5.38 9.05
C GLN A 310 0.66 -4.87 9.33
N THR A 311 -0.32 -5.22 8.49
CA THR A 311 -1.71 -4.85 8.72
C THR A 311 -2.32 -5.58 9.92
N LEU A 312 -1.92 -6.82 10.16
CA LEU A 312 -2.24 -7.57 11.37
C LEU A 312 -1.81 -6.78 12.61
N ARG A 313 -0.54 -6.34 12.62
CA ARG A 313 0.01 -5.49 13.67
C ARG A 313 -0.73 -4.16 13.79
N GLU A 314 -0.98 -3.46 12.69
CA GLU A 314 -1.68 -2.17 12.67
C GLU A 314 -3.12 -2.27 13.17
N ALA A 315 -3.83 -3.34 12.82
CA ALA A 315 -5.17 -3.59 13.31
C ALA A 315 -5.18 -3.91 14.81
N ILE A 316 -4.24 -4.75 15.29
CA ILE A 316 -4.12 -5.09 16.71
C ILE A 316 -3.80 -3.85 17.57
N VAL A 317 -3.01 -2.91 17.05
CA VAL A 317 -2.68 -1.66 17.77
C VAL A 317 -3.62 -0.50 17.44
N GLY A 318 -4.69 -0.75 16.66
CA GLY A 318 -5.73 0.23 16.35
C GLY A 318 -5.30 1.39 15.44
N SER A 319 -4.19 1.25 14.72
CA SER A 319 -3.62 2.25 13.81
C SER A 319 -3.96 2.02 12.33
N GLY A 320 -4.64 0.93 11.99
CA GLY A 320 -5.03 0.55 10.63
C GLY A 320 -6.55 0.40 10.41
N PRO A 321 -7.01 0.13 9.18
CA PRO A 321 -8.43 0.05 8.82
C PRO A 321 -9.20 -1.17 9.41
N GLY A 322 -8.55 -1.99 10.24
CA GLY A 322 -9.07 -3.27 10.73
C GLY A 322 -8.59 -4.47 9.90
N LEU A 323 -8.89 -5.69 10.36
CA LEU A 323 -8.59 -6.92 9.62
C LEU A 323 -9.71 -7.27 8.64
N ALA A 324 -9.36 -7.68 7.43
CA ALA A 324 -10.30 -8.27 6.51
C ALA A 324 -10.34 -9.80 6.72
N GLN A 325 -11.54 -10.37 6.81
CA GLN A 325 -11.72 -11.82 6.84
C GLN A 325 -11.58 -12.39 5.42
N VAL A 326 -10.33 -12.56 4.98
CA VAL A 326 -9.96 -12.84 3.58
C VAL A 326 -8.94 -13.96 3.38
N CYS A 327 -8.36 -14.47 4.47
CA CYS A 327 -7.56 -15.68 4.50
C CYS A 327 -8.33 -16.90 3.99
N GLN A 328 -7.58 -17.95 3.66
CA GLN A 328 -8.11 -19.22 3.15
C GLN A 328 -9.12 -19.88 4.08
N ALA A 329 -8.99 -19.66 5.38
CA ALA A 329 -9.89 -20.22 6.37
C ALA A 329 -11.22 -19.43 6.41
N ALA A 330 -11.21 -18.11 6.14
CA ALA A 330 -12.42 -17.27 6.13
C ALA A 330 -13.12 -17.16 4.77
N LYS A 331 -12.37 -17.32 3.68
CA LYS A 331 -12.89 -17.28 2.31
C LYS A 331 -12.53 -18.57 1.61
N LEU A 332 -13.36 -18.96 0.64
CA LEU A 332 -12.89 -19.85 -0.42
C LEU A 332 -11.57 -19.28 -0.97
N VAL A 333 -10.46 -19.97 -0.70
CA VAL A 333 -9.22 -19.86 -1.48
C VAL A 333 -9.63 -19.77 -2.93
N PRO A 334 -9.29 -18.71 -3.68
CA PRO A 334 -9.44 -18.78 -5.11
C PRO A 334 -8.63 -20.00 -5.51
N PRO A 335 -9.25 -21.05 -6.05
CA PRO A 335 -8.51 -22.23 -6.45
C PRO A 335 -7.33 -21.78 -7.34
N PRO A 336 -6.21 -22.53 -7.35
CA PRO A 336 -5.11 -22.23 -8.25
C PRO A 336 -5.65 -21.86 -9.63
N PRO A 337 -5.16 -20.76 -10.21
CA PRO A 337 -5.79 -20.18 -11.38
C PRO A 337 -5.90 -21.25 -12.47
N THR A 338 -7.08 -21.41 -13.06
CA THR A 338 -7.28 -22.38 -14.14
C THR A 338 -6.63 -21.91 -15.44
N ARG A 339 -6.49 -20.59 -15.63
CA ARG A 339 -5.81 -19.99 -16.77
C ARG A 339 -5.10 -18.70 -16.40
N ILE A 340 -3.79 -18.68 -16.61
CA ILE A 340 -2.93 -17.52 -16.42
C ILE A 340 -2.58 -16.86 -17.76
N VAL A 341 -2.57 -15.53 -17.82
CA VAL A 341 -2.22 -14.79 -19.04
C VAL A 341 -1.32 -13.60 -18.74
N ALA A 342 -0.23 -13.45 -19.49
CA ALA A 342 0.63 -12.27 -19.41
C ALA A 342 0.30 -11.23 -20.49
N ALA A 343 0.12 -9.97 -20.07
CA ALA A 343 0.31 -8.80 -20.90
C ALA A 343 1.75 -8.28 -20.70
N GLY A 344 2.37 -7.80 -21.78
CA GLY A 344 3.74 -7.30 -21.69
C GLY A 344 4.36 -6.91 -23.01
N ASP A 345 5.68 -6.78 -22.98
CA ASP A 345 6.49 -6.37 -24.11
C ASP A 345 7.56 -7.41 -24.50
N SER A 346 8.68 -6.94 -25.05
CA SER A 346 9.85 -7.74 -25.42
C SER A 346 10.52 -8.45 -24.25
N ILE A 347 10.35 -7.96 -23.01
CA ILE A 347 10.81 -8.66 -21.81
C ILE A 347 10.05 -9.97 -21.67
N THR A 348 8.71 -9.92 -21.77
CA THR A 348 7.84 -11.11 -21.70
C THR A 348 8.01 -12.03 -22.91
N GLN A 349 8.39 -11.51 -24.08
CA GLN A 349 8.79 -12.32 -25.23
C GLN A 349 10.22 -12.90 -25.13
N ALA A 350 10.97 -12.53 -24.09
CA ALA A 350 12.37 -12.90 -23.90
C ALA A 350 13.23 -12.62 -25.15
N PHE A 351 13.09 -11.41 -25.70
CA PHE A 351 13.84 -10.98 -26.87
C PHE A 351 15.33 -11.25 -26.71
N ALA A 352 15.89 -12.06 -27.61
CA ALA A 352 17.30 -12.44 -27.65
C ALA A 352 17.89 -12.98 -26.34
N ALA A 353 17.07 -13.51 -25.40
CA ALA A 353 17.51 -13.82 -24.04
C ALA A 353 18.70 -14.79 -23.94
N SER A 354 18.82 -15.75 -24.87
CA SER A 354 19.95 -16.70 -24.93
C SER A 354 21.14 -16.23 -25.76
N CYS A 355 21.09 -15.05 -26.37
CA CYS A 355 22.20 -14.51 -27.13
C CYS A 355 23.33 -14.07 -26.20
N THR A 356 24.54 -14.58 -26.47
CA THR A 356 25.72 -14.37 -25.62
C THR A 356 26.78 -13.47 -26.25
N CYS A 357 26.55 -13.00 -27.48
CA CYS A 357 27.47 -12.14 -28.21
C CYS A 357 26.77 -11.32 -29.29
N ASN A 358 27.42 -10.24 -29.73
CA ASN A 358 26.90 -9.36 -30.79
C ASN A 358 27.93 -8.95 -31.85
N THR A 359 29.21 -9.30 -31.68
CA THR A 359 30.23 -9.03 -32.70
C THR A 359 30.44 -10.22 -33.64
N GLY A 360 30.34 -9.97 -34.94
CA GLY A 360 30.51 -10.98 -35.99
C GLY A 360 29.22 -11.64 -36.46
N LEU A 361 29.26 -12.19 -37.68
CA LEU A 361 28.06 -12.64 -38.41
C LEU A 361 27.24 -13.69 -37.64
N LEU A 362 27.89 -14.67 -37.00
CA LEU A 362 27.19 -15.73 -36.27
C LEU A 362 26.51 -15.21 -34.99
N CYS A 363 27.07 -14.20 -34.34
CA CYS A 363 26.48 -13.56 -33.17
C CYS A 363 25.24 -12.77 -33.55
N LEU A 364 25.31 -12.00 -34.65
CA LEU A 364 24.18 -11.25 -35.19
C LEU A 364 23.03 -12.16 -35.64
N LEU A 365 23.29 -13.40 -36.08
CA LEU A 365 22.22 -14.36 -36.39
C LEU A 365 21.34 -14.69 -35.18
N CYS A 366 21.91 -14.68 -33.96
CA CYS A 366 21.11 -14.89 -32.75
C CYS A 366 20.16 -13.72 -32.51
N LEU A 367 20.68 -12.49 -32.61
CA LEU A 367 19.90 -11.26 -32.44
C LEU A 367 18.79 -11.13 -33.50
N LEU A 368 19.08 -11.47 -34.76
CA LEU A 368 18.10 -11.54 -35.84
C LEU A 368 17.03 -12.62 -35.63
N GLY A 369 17.28 -13.58 -34.72
CA GLY A 369 16.29 -14.54 -34.28
C GLY A 369 15.13 -13.93 -33.48
N GLY A 370 15.32 -12.74 -32.92
CA GLY A 370 14.29 -11.97 -32.22
C GLY A 370 13.80 -12.62 -30.92
N ASP A 371 12.47 -12.65 -30.76
CA ASP A 371 11.77 -13.19 -29.59
C ASP A 371 12.13 -14.66 -29.33
N GLN A 372 12.36 -14.99 -28.05
CA GLN A 372 12.70 -16.34 -27.61
C GLN A 372 11.77 -16.78 -26.47
N PRO A 373 10.46 -16.90 -26.72
CA PRO A 373 9.46 -17.12 -25.66
C PRO A 373 9.70 -18.37 -24.83
N GLN A 374 10.41 -19.38 -25.36
CA GLN A 374 10.86 -20.54 -24.59
C GLN A 374 11.72 -20.18 -23.37
N ASN A 375 12.33 -18.98 -23.33
CA ASN A 375 13.14 -18.46 -22.23
C ASN A 375 12.40 -17.38 -21.42
N SER A 376 11.10 -17.16 -21.65
CA SER A 376 10.31 -16.14 -20.94
C SER A 376 10.27 -16.37 -19.43
N TRP A 377 10.39 -15.28 -18.67
CA TRP A 377 10.14 -15.26 -17.24
C TRP A 377 8.74 -15.76 -16.89
N PHE A 378 7.76 -15.58 -17.77
CA PHE A 378 6.36 -15.89 -17.49
C PHE A 378 6.04 -17.38 -17.67
N ASP A 379 6.24 -17.94 -18.86
CA ASP A 379 5.88 -19.32 -19.21
C ASP A 379 6.96 -20.06 -20.03
N GLY A 380 8.21 -19.60 -19.93
CA GLY A 380 9.32 -20.15 -20.70
C GLY A 380 9.71 -21.57 -20.29
N SER A 381 9.43 -22.53 -21.17
CA SER A 381 9.70 -23.96 -20.94
C SER A 381 11.18 -24.34 -20.77
N HIS A 382 12.12 -23.47 -21.13
CA HIS A 382 13.56 -23.68 -20.94
C HIS A 382 14.10 -23.07 -19.64
N LEU A 383 13.33 -22.22 -18.97
CA LEU A 383 13.77 -21.55 -17.75
C LEU A 383 13.80 -22.53 -16.57
N GLY A 384 12.78 -23.40 -16.48
CA GLY A 384 12.61 -24.36 -15.37
C GLY A 384 12.25 -23.69 -14.02
N SER A 385 12.13 -22.37 -14.03
CA SER A 385 11.78 -21.51 -12.91
C SER A 385 10.97 -20.30 -13.40
N SER A 386 10.25 -20.45 -14.52
CA SER A 386 9.31 -19.42 -14.97
C SER A 386 8.16 -19.28 -13.96
N PHE A 387 7.46 -18.15 -13.99
CA PHE A 387 6.34 -17.88 -13.10
C PHE A 387 5.28 -18.99 -13.18
N TYR A 388 5.03 -19.50 -14.39
CA TYR A 388 4.20 -20.67 -14.63
C TYR A 388 4.77 -21.98 -14.06
N ASP A 389 6.10 -22.19 -14.16
CA ASP A 389 6.74 -23.38 -13.59
C ASP A 389 6.63 -23.40 -12.06
N LEU A 390 6.62 -22.23 -11.41
CA LEU A 390 6.46 -22.10 -9.96
C LEU A 390 5.05 -22.52 -9.49
N TYR A 391 4.05 -22.40 -10.36
CA TYR A 391 2.73 -23.02 -10.17
C TYR A 391 2.69 -24.54 -10.45
N GLY A 392 3.82 -25.16 -10.80
CA GLY A 392 3.91 -26.57 -11.21
C GLY A 392 3.83 -26.79 -12.72
N GLY A 393 3.83 -25.71 -13.51
CA GLY A 393 3.88 -25.73 -14.98
C GLY A 393 2.78 -26.61 -15.58
N SER A 394 3.10 -27.35 -16.64
CA SER A 394 2.12 -28.22 -17.31
C SER A 394 1.51 -29.33 -16.43
N ALA A 395 2.17 -29.70 -15.32
CA ALA A 395 1.67 -30.73 -14.42
C ALA A 395 0.57 -30.22 -13.48
N SER A 396 0.46 -28.89 -13.32
CA SER A 396 -0.54 -28.25 -12.47
C SER A 396 -1.98 -28.36 -13.02
N GLY A 397 -2.14 -28.60 -14.33
CA GLY A 397 -3.42 -28.51 -15.03
C GLY A 397 -3.83 -27.07 -15.39
N ILE A 398 -3.01 -26.07 -15.04
CA ILE A 398 -3.21 -24.65 -15.34
C ILE A 398 -2.81 -24.39 -16.80
N THR A 399 -3.63 -23.61 -17.52
CA THR A 399 -3.29 -23.19 -18.89
C THR A 399 -2.58 -21.83 -18.87
N SER A 400 -1.42 -21.72 -19.50
CA SER A 400 -0.70 -20.45 -19.68
C SER A 400 -0.77 -19.93 -21.12
N SER A 401 -0.78 -18.61 -21.28
CA SER A 401 -0.59 -17.94 -22.57
C SER A 401 -0.14 -16.49 -22.39
N ARG A 402 0.25 -15.81 -23.47
CA ARG A 402 0.65 -14.40 -23.46
C ARG A 402 0.00 -13.64 -24.60
N VAL A 403 -0.29 -12.36 -24.37
CA VAL A 403 -0.70 -11.38 -25.39
C VAL A 403 0.38 -10.30 -25.60
N SER A 404 1.56 -10.49 -24.99
CA SER A 404 2.67 -9.54 -25.06
C SER A 404 3.17 -9.33 -26.48
N VAL A 405 3.64 -8.12 -26.80
CA VAL A 405 4.18 -7.78 -28.12
C VAL A 405 5.43 -6.94 -27.96
N THR A 406 6.51 -7.29 -28.67
CA THR A 406 7.75 -6.49 -28.68
C THR A 406 7.45 -5.06 -29.15
N GLY A 407 7.85 -4.08 -28.34
CA GLY A 407 7.56 -2.65 -28.55
C GLY A 407 6.25 -2.15 -27.93
N ALA A 408 5.49 -3.00 -27.24
CA ALA A 408 4.29 -2.59 -26.53
C ALA A 408 4.60 -1.62 -25.38
N GLU A 409 3.77 -0.60 -25.24
CA GLU A 409 3.82 0.38 -24.16
C GLU A 409 2.57 0.26 -23.27
N MET A 410 2.64 0.80 -22.06
CA MET A 410 1.44 1.02 -21.25
C MET A 410 0.53 2.07 -21.93
N THR A 411 1.13 3.16 -22.42
CA THR A 411 0.41 4.39 -22.80
C THR A 411 0.00 4.46 -24.27
N SER A 412 0.88 4.09 -25.19
CA SER A 412 0.76 4.48 -26.59
C SER A 412 1.07 3.34 -27.58
N GLY A 413 0.84 3.60 -28.87
CA GLY A 413 1.05 2.60 -29.92
C GLY A 413 -0.13 1.66 -30.19
N PRO A 414 0.01 0.77 -31.18
CA PRO A 414 -1.03 -0.16 -31.62
C PRO A 414 -1.22 -1.34 -30.66
N ASP A 415 -0.17 -1.75 -29.94
CA ASP A 415 -0.16 -2.93 -29.06
C ASP A 415 -0.14 -2.56 -27.56
N ARG A 416 -0.64 -1.35 -27.25
CA ARG A 416 -0.63 -0.79 -25.89
C ARG A 416 -1.45 -1.63 -24.91
N PHE A 417 -1.27 -1.41 -23.61
CA PHE A 417 -1.97 -2.17 -22.56
C PHE A 417 -3.47 -2.37 -22.81
N THR A 418 -4.22 -1.30 -23.08
CA THR A 418 -5.69 -1.41 -23.31
C THR A 418 -6.06 -2.25 -24.55
N VAL A 419 -5.16 -2.42 -25.53
CA VAL A 419 -5.36 -3.30 -26.69
C VAL A 419 -5.06 -4.74 -26.32
N GLN A 420 -3.95 -5.00 -25.61
CA GLN A 420 -3.67 -6.33 -25.06
C GLN A 420 -4.79 -6.83 -24.14
N VAL A 421 -5.45 -5.93 -23.41
CA VAL A 421 -6.65 -6.25 -22.62
C VAL A 421 -7.82 -6.72 -23.49
N ASP A 422 -8.02 -6.13 -24.68
CA ASP A 422 -9.06 -6.61 -25.61
C ASP A 422 -8.75 -8.05 -26.06
N ASP A 423 -7.47 -8.36 -26.31
CA ASP A 423 -7.04 -9.71 -26.66
C ASP A 423 -7.24 -10.69 -25.49
N ILE A 424 -6.93 -10.29 -24.26
CA ILE A 424 -7.17 -11.08 -23.03
C ILE A 424 -8.65 -11.43 -22.89
N LEU A 425 -9.53 -10.44 -23.02
CA LEU A 425 -10.98 -10.61 -22.88
C LEU A 425 -11.60 -11.40 -24.06
N SER A 426 -10.85 -11.60 -25.14
CA SER A 426 -11.25 -12.45 -26.27
C SER A 426 -10.93 -13.94 -26.09
N LEU A 427 -10.15 -14.30 -25.07
CA LEU A 427 -9.75 -15.68 -24.80
C LEU A 427 -10.93 -16.53 -24.30
N ALA A 428 -10.88 -17.83 -24.61
CA ALA A 428 -11.87 -18.81 -24.17
C ALA A 428 -11.18 -20.05 -23.55
N PRO A 429 -11.37 -20.33 -22.24
CA PRO A 429 -12.04 -19.47 -21.25
C PRO A 429 -11.27 -18.15 -21.01
N ILE A 430 -11.99 -17.11 -20.58
CA ILE A 430 -11.38 -15.87 -20.08
C ILE A 430 -10.52 -16.23 -18.85
N PRO A 431 -9.30 -15.70 -18.72
CA PRO A 431 -8.41 -16.07 -17.61
C PRO A 431 -8.91 -15.61 -16.25
N ASP A 432 -8.45 -16.29 -15.21
CA ASP A 432 -8.67 -15.96 -13.80
C ASP A 432 -7.42 -15.40 -13.11
N LEU A 433 -6.27 -15.36 -13.80
CA LEU A 433 -5.11 -14.56 -13.41
C LEU A 433 -4.52 -13.85 -14.64
N VAL A 434 -4.45 -12.52 -14.57
CA VAL A 434 -3.79 -11.68 -15.58
C VAL A 434 -2.57 -11.04 -14.93
N VAL A 435 -1.38 -11.24 -15.51
CA VAL A 435 -0.13 -10.63 -15.05
C VAL A 435 0.31 -9.57 -16.06
N VAL A 436 0.62 -8.36 -15.61
CA VAL A 436 0.94 -7.22 -16.48
C VAL A 436 2.36 -6.75 -16.20
N ALA A 437 3.22 -6.79 -17.23
CA ALA A 437 4.59 -6.29 -17.17
C ALA A 437 4.86 -5.34 -18.35
N LEU A 438 4.59 -4.04 -18.17
CA LEU A 438 4.73 -2.98 -19.17
C LEU A 438 5.32 -1.73 -18.54
N GLY A 439 5.89 -0.84 -19.36
CA GLY A 439 6.45 0.45 -18.93
C GLY A 439 7.89 0.69 -19.34
N GLY A 440 8.60 -0.36 -19.75
CA GLY A 440 9.97 -0.23 -20.25
C GLY A 440 10.04 0.63 -21.52
N ASN A 441 9.17 0.33 -22.49
CA ASN A 441 9.10 1.09 -23.74
C ASN A 441 8.59 2.52 -23.54
N ASP A 442 7.71 2.78 -22.56
CA ASP A 442 7.25 4.13 -22.23
C ASP A 442 8.39 5.06 -21.77
N ILE A 443 9.46 4.48 -21.21
CA ILE A 443 10.71 5.19 -20.92
C ILE A 443 11.56 5.25 -22.18
N CYS A 444 11.80 4.11 -22.83
CA CYS A 444 12.75 4.00 -23.93
C CYS A 444 12.35 4.73 -25.23
N SER A 445 11.07 5.04 -25.42
CA SER A 445 10.58 5.85 -26.55
C SER A 445 10.62 7.36 -26.28
N SER A 446 10.98 7.77 -25.06
CA SER A 446 11.12 9.17 -24.68
C SER A 446 12.47 9.74 -25.11
N GLY A 447 12.48 11.02 -25.48
CA GLY A 447 13.68 11.72 -25.96
C GLY A 447 14.45 12.47 -24.87
N CYS A 448 13.82 12.73 -23.73
CA CYS A 448 14.40 13.51 -22.63
C CYS A 448 13.63 13.27 -21.33
N VAL A 449 14.25 13.63 -20.21
CA VAL A 449 13.60 13.64 -18.90
C VAL A 449 12.85 14.95 -18.69
N ASP A 450 13.47 16.09 -18.98
CA ASP A 450 12.87 17.42 -18.79
C ASP A 450 12.13 17.88 -20.07
N PRO A 451 10.83 18.20 -19.99
CA PRO A 451 10.03 18.68 -21.11
C PRO A 451 10.55 19.95 -21.80
N VAL A 452 11.48 20.70 -21.19
CA VAL A 452 12.14 21.84 -21.82
C VAL A 452 13.09 21.41 -22.95
N HIS A 453 13.64 20.20 -22.88
CA HIS A 453 14.69 19.72 -23.77
C HIS A 453 14.15 19.02 -25.04
N CYS A 454 12.96 18.45 -25.00
CA CYS A 454 12.38 17.76 -26.15
C CYS A 454 10.84 17.78 -26.17
N ALA A 455 10.25 17.49 -27.33
CA ALA A 455 8.79 17.44 -27.50
C ALA A 455 8.15 16.13 -27.02
N ASN A 456 8.96 15.12 -26.70
CA ASN A 456 8.55 13.79 -26.23
C ASN A 456 9.29 13.41 -24.93
N PRO A 457 9.07 14.16 -23.83
CA PRO A 457 9.64 13.82 -22.53
C PRO A 457 9.02 12.55 -21.97
N LEU A 458 9.63 12.00 -20.91
CA LEU A 458 9.02 10.98 -20.07
C LEU A 458 7.58 11.36 -19.71
N HIS A 459 6.65 10.39 -19.78
CA HIS A 459 5.25 10.65 -19.47
C HIS A 459 5.05 11.17 -18.04
N ASP A 460 4.14 12.13 -17.92
CA ASP A 460 3.72 12.63 -16.62
C ASP A 460 2.81 11.62 -15.90
N ASP A 461 2.60 11.87 -14.60
CA ASP A 461 1.80 11.01 -13.73
C ASP A 461 0.37 10.84 -14.26
N ALA A 462 -0.20 11.89 -14.84
CA ALA A 462 -1.57 11.87 -15.36
C ALA A 462 -1.70 10.97 -16.59
N THR A 463 -0.75 11.05 -17.53
CA THR A 463 -0.72 10.21 -18.73
C THR A 463 -0.49 8.74 -18.37
N TRP A 464 0.45 8.47 -17.47
CA TRP A 464 0.72 7.12 -16.97
C TRP A 464 -0.50 6.52 -16.25
N THR A 465 -1.10 7.27 -15.33
CA THR A 465 -2.32 6.88 -14.60
C THR A 465 -3.46 6.56 -15.55
N ALA A 466 -3.76 7.45 -16.50
CA ALA A 466 -4.86 7.29 -17.44
C ALA A 466 -4.70 6.04 -18.33
N ALA A 467 -3.46 5.69 -18.68
CA ALA A 467 -3.17 4.50 -19.47
C ALA A 467 -3.46 3.21 -18.70
N ILE A 468 -3.02 3.13 -17.43
CA ILE A 468 -3.27 1.99 -16.55
C ILE A 468 -4.79 1.83 -16.34
N GLU A 469 -5.46 2.92 -15.97
CA GLU A 469 -6.90 2.91 -15.72
C GLU A 469 -7.71 2.49 -16.97
N SER A 470 -7.29 2.89 -18.17
CA SER A 470 -7.95 2.51 -19.43
C SER A 470 -7.93 1.00 -19.68
N GLY A 471 -6.90 0.29 -19.25
CA GLY A 471 -6.87 -1.18 -19.31
C GLY A 471 -7.62 -1.82 -18.15
N LEU A 472 -7.43 -1.32 -16.92
CA LEU A 472 -8.10 -1.86 -15.74
C LEU A 472 -9.62 -1.75 -15.82
N ASP A 473 -10.15 -0.60 -16.24
CA ASP A 473 -11.59 -0.38 -16.41
C ASP A 473 -12.24 -1.51 -17.25
N LYS A 474 -11.59 -1.93 -18.33
CA LYS A 474 -12.07 -3.03 -19.17
C LYS A 474 -12.01 -4.37 -18.45
N LEU A 475 -10.86 -4.70 -17.83
CA LEU A 475 -10.68 -5.97 -17.12
C LEU A 475 -11.68 -6.15 -15.97
N VAL A 476 -12.02 -5.06 -15.27
CA VAL A 476 -12.97 -5.10 -14.14
C VAL A 476 -14.43 -4.92 -14.56
N GLY A 477 -14.71 -4.66 -15.84
CA GLY A 477 -16.07 -4.48 -16.37
C GLY A 477 -16.67 -3.09 -16.12
N PHE A 478 -15.86 -2.08 -15.83
CA PHE A 478 -16.31 -0.70 -15.70
C PHE A 478 -16.58 -0.08 -17.07
N ASN A 479 -17.85 0.22 -17.35
CA ASN A 479 -18.31 0.70 -18.65
C ASN A 479 -17.91 -0.21 -19.83
N HIS A 480 -17.67 -1.50 -19.57
CA HIS A 480 -17.25 -2.48 -20.56
C HIS A 480 -18.19 -3.69 -20.55
N PRO A 481 -18.60 -4.24 -21.72
CA PRO A 481 -19.62 -5.29 -21.80
C PRO A 481 -19.13 -6.67 -21.32
N THR A 482 -17.83 -6.85 -21.17
CA THR A 482 -17.17 -8.05 -20.68
C THR A 482 -16.15 -7.69 -19.60
N SER A 483 -15.83 -8.63 -18.73
CA SER A 483 -14.83 -8.49 -17.67
C SER A 483 -14.12 -9.83 -17.47
N LEU A 484 -13.09 -9.82 -16.63
CA LEU A 484 -12.61 -11.05 -16.00
C LEU A 484 -13.73 -11.68 -15.15
N PRO A 485 -13.70 -13.01 -14.95
CA PRO A 485 -14.66 -13.69 -14.07
C PRO A 485 -14.51 -13.21 -12.63
N VAL A 486 -15.61 -13.21 -11.87
CA VAL A 486 -15.57 -12.93 -10.42
C VAL A 486 -14.64 -13.92 -9.73
N GLY A 487 -13.81 -13.41 -8.83
CA GLY A 487 -12.75 -14.19 -8.19
C GLY A 487 -11.49 -14.33 -9.04
N ALA A 488 -11.34 -13.57 -10.14
CA ALA A 488 -10.08 -13.40 -10.84
C ALA A 488 -9.16 -12.36 -10.17
N THR A 489 -7.87 -12.41 -10.51
CA THR A 489 -6.85 -11.46 -10.03
C THR A 489 -6.13 -10.80 -11.21
N ILE A 490 -5.87 -9.51 -11.08
CA ILE A 490 -5.01 -8.72 -11.95
C ILE A 490 -3.75 -8.37 -11.17
N TYR A 491 -2.60 -8.83 -11.63
CA TYR A 491 -1.32 -8.66 -10.96
C TYR A 491 -0.41 -7.74 -11.79
N LEU A 492 -0.14 -6.55 -11.26
CA LEU A 492 0.66 -5.50 -11.88
C LEU A 492 2.11 -5.62 -11.40
N LEU A 493 3.03 -5.87 -12.33
CA LEU A 493 4.46 -5.86 -12.04
C LEU A 493 5.04 -4.47 -12.27
N GLY A 494 5.92 -4.05 -11.38
CA GLY A 494 6.63 -2.78 -11.47
C GLY A 494 7.55 -2.71 -12.68
N VAL A 495 7.73 -1.50 -13.20
CA VAL A 495 8.70 -1.16 -14.24
C VAL A 495 10.11 -1.41 -13.68
N PRO A 496 10.93 -2.26 -14.31
CA PRO A 496 12.26 -2.59 -13.81
C PRO A 496 13.23 -1.40 -13.85
N ARG A 497 14.37 -1.50 -13.15
CA ARG A 497 15.37 -0.44 -13.02
C ARG A 497 16.18 -0.19 -14.32
N ILE A 498 15.58 0.56 -15.24
CA ILE A 498 16.17 0.90 -16.55
C ILE A 498 17.45 1.75 -16.40
N GLN A 499 17.56 2.55 -15.34
CA GLN A 499 18.74 3.37 -15.05
C GLN A 499 20.03 2.55 -14.84
N ASP A 500 19.92 1.25 -14.55
CA ASP A 500 21.08 0.39 -14.31
C ASP A 500 21.72 -0.10 -15.63
N LEU A 501 20.99 -0.04 -16.75
CA LEU A 501 21.33 -0.75 -17.99
C LEU A 501 22.60 -0.24 -18.69
N TYR A 502 22.90 1.05 -18.59
CA TYR A 502 24.14 1.59 -19.14
C TYR A 502 25.36 0.94 -18.49
N ALA A 503 25.43 1.00 -17.15
CA ALA A 503 26.53 0.44 -16.36
C ALA A 503 26.64 -1.08 -16.55
N ALA A 504 25.50 -1.79 -16.61
CA ALA A 504 25.45 -3.21 -16.89
C ALA A 504 26.08 -3.58 -18.26
N GLY A 505 25.82 -2.78 -19.29
CA GLY A 505 26.42 -2.97 -20.62
C GLY A 505 27.92 -2.72 -20.65
N VAL A 506 28.37 -1.63 -20.01
CA VAL A 506 29.81 -1.32 -19.88
C VAL A 506 30.55 -2.46 -19.19
N ALA A 507 30.00 -3.00 -18.10
CA ALA A 507 30.57 -4.14 -17.40
C ALA A 507 30.62 -5.39 -18.31
N LYS A 508 29.52 -5.69 -19.00
CA LYS A 508 29.41 -6.84 -19.92
C LYS A 508 30.45 -6.81 -21.04
N GLN A 509 30.55 -5.71 -21.78
CA GLN A 509 31.51 -5.61 -22.90
C GLN A 509 32.96 -5.61 -22.42
N THR A 510 33.22 -5.14 -21.19
CA THR A 510 34.55 -5.22 -20.57
C THR A 510 34.92 -6.67 -20.21
N GLY A 511 33.95 -7.46 -19.76
CA GLY A 511 34.15 -8.85 -19.36
C GLY A 511 34.21 -9.86 -20.52
N VAL A 512 33.68 -9.52 -21.71
CA VAL A 512 33.46 -10.48 -22.80
C VAL A 512 33.90 -9.90 -24.16
N SER A 513 34.99 -10.45 -24.70
CA SER A 513 35.67 -9.90 -25.90
C SER A 513 34.88 -9.87 -27.21
N ASN A 514 33.78 -10.61 -27.31
CA ASN A 514 32.92 -10.65 -28.49
C ASN A 514 31.58 -9.90 -28.30
N ILE A 515 31.54 -9.00 -27.31
CA ILE A 515 30.43 -8.08 -27.06
C ILE A 515 30.94 -6.64 -27.21
N ASP A 516 30.21 -5.85 -27.98
CA ASP A 516 30.36 -4.40 -28.12
C ASP A 516 28.98 -3.79 -27.92
N CYS A 517 28.66 -3.41 -26.67
CA CYS A 517 27.33 -2.89 -26.37
C CYS A 517 27.18 -1.47 -26.89
N ASP A 518 28.20 -0.62 -26.74
CA ASP A 518 28.18 0.77 -27.22
C ASP A 518 27.90 0.82 -28.73
N ALA A 519 28.68 0.11 -29.56
CA ALA A 519 28.49 0.17 -31.02
C ALA A 519 27.09 -0.32 -31.43
N LEU A 520 26.59 -1.38 -30.81
CA LEU A 520 25.28 -1.92 -31.17
C LEU A 520 24.14 -1.02 -30.68
N ARG A 521 24.20 -0.49 -29.46
CA ARG A 521 23.14 0.38 -28.94
C ARG A 521 23.05 1.68 -29.73
N ASP A 522 24.20 2.22 -30.14
CA ASP A 522 24.29 3.43 -30.97
C ASP A 522 23.84 3.18 -32.43
N ASP A 523 24.14 2.03 -33.02
CA ASP A 523 23.75 1.72 -34.41
C ASP A 523 22.24 1.42 -34.58
N TYR A 524 21.56 1.04 -33.49
CA TYR A 524 20.16 0.57 -33.49
C TYR A 524 19.24 1.34 -32.52
N ASP A 525 19.70 2.47 -31.99
CA ASP A 525 18.93 3.36 -31.09
C ASP A 525 18.31 2.62 -29.88
N VAL A 526 19.05 1.68 -29.28
CA VAL A 526 18.51 0.80 -28.22
C VAL A 526 18.33 1.58 -26.91
N CYS A 527 17.13 2.12 -26.69
CA CYS A 527 16.77 2.89 -25.50
C CYS A 527 17.76 4.04 -25.22
N GLU A 528 18.02 4.90 -26.21
CA GLU A 528 19.06 5.93 -26.16
C GLU A 528 18.99 6.81 -24.89
N ILE A 529 17.78 7.12 -24.41
CA ILE A 529 17.58 7.91 -23.18
C ILE A 529 18.24 7.28 -21.95
N ALA A 530 18.43 5.96 -21.93
CA ALA A 530 19.09 5.24 -20.84
C ALA A 530 20.51 4.76 -21.20
N THR A 531 20.84 4.60 -22.49
CA THR A 531 22.04 3.86 -22.91
C THR A 531 23.07 4.68 -23.69
N LEU A 532 22.66 5.76 -24.37
CA LEU A 532 23.56 6.55 -25.21
C LEU A 532 24.56 7.30 -24.33
N ASN A 533 25.87 7.09 -24.50
CA ASN A 533 26.91 7.85 -23.78
C ASN A 533 27.28 9.16 -24.48
N ALA A 534 26.26 9.98 -24.76
CA ALA A 534 26.41 11.29 -25.37
C ALA A 534 25.31 12.24 -24.85
N VAL A 535 25.40 13.52 -25.22
CA VAL A 535 24.33 14.48 -24.95
C VAL A 535 23.16 14.17 -25.87
N LEU A 536 21.98 13.87 -25.29
CA LEU A 536 20.73 13.63 -26.00
C LEU A 536 19.78 14.78 -25.69
N ASN A 537 19.34 15.52 -26.73
CA ASN A 537 18.43 16.66 -26.59
C ASN A 537 18.86 17.76 -25.58
N GLY A 538 20.15 17.84 -25.24
CA GLY A 538 20.68 18.81 -24.27
C GLY A 538 20.94 18.24 -22.87
N GLU A 539 20.60 16.97 -22.63
CA GLU A 539 20.82 16.28 -21.35
C GLU A 539 21.99 15.30 -21.46
N ASP A 540 22.92 15.38 -20.52
CA ASP A 540 23.98 14.37 -20.39
C ASP A 540 23.43 13.07 -19.78
N LEU A 541 24.20 11.98 -19.93
CA LEU A 541 23.77 10.67 -19.45
C LEU A 541 23.50 10.64 -17.93
N PRO A 542 24.35 11.19 -17.04
CA PRO A 542 24.05 11.24 -15.61
C PRO A 542 22.72 11.94 -15.27
N THR A 543 22.41 13.06 -15.93
CA THR A 543 21.14 13.76 -15.75
C THR A 543 19.96 12.88 -16.15
N ARG A 544 20.07 12.22 -17.31
CA ARG A 544 19.03 11.31 -17.80
C ARG A 544 18.82 10.11 -16.87
N LEU A 545 19.88 9.45 -16.41
CA LEU A 545 19.79 8.30 -15.52
C LEU A 545 19.14 8.65 -14.18
N ALA A 546 19.49 9.80 -13.58
CA ALA A 546 18.87 10.27 -12.34
C ALA A 546 17.38 10.59 -12.53
N GLY A 547 17.03 11.18 -13.67
CA GLY A 547 15.65 11.46 -14.03
C GLY A 547 14.81 10.20 -14.30
N ILE A 548 15.39 9.21 -14.97
CA ILE A 548 14.78 7.90 -15.19
C ILE A 548 14.55 7.21 -13.85
N GLU A 549 15.54 7.20 -12.95
CA GLU A 549 15.40 6.59 -11.62
C GLU A 549 14.21 7.19 -10.86
N ALA A 550 14.14 8.53 -10.76
CA ALA A 550 13.03 9.21 -10.11
C ALA A 550 11.68 8.87 -10.77
N ARG A 551 11.62 8.79 -12.10
CA ARG A 551 10.40 8.48 -12.84
C ARG A 551 9.96 7.03 -12.68
N VAL A 552 10.87 6.06 -12.71
CA VAL A 552 10.60 4.62 -12.48
C VAL A 552 10.02 4.41 -11.08
N ILE A 553 10.62 5.03 -10.05
CA ILE A 553 10.10 4.99 -8.68
C ILE A 553 8.64 5.49 -8.68
N ARG A 554 8.40 6.64 -9.32
CA ARG A 554 7.08 7.25 -9.36
C ARG A 554 6.03 6.42 -10.11
N TYR A 555 6.38 5.84 -11.25
CA TYR A 555 5.48 4.94 -12.00
C TYR A 555 5.06 3.73 -11.18
N ASN A 556 5.99 3.16 -10.41
CA ASN A 556 5.73 2.01 -9.56
C ASN A 556 4.86 2.37 -8.35
N GLU A 557 5.05 3.55 -7.75
CA GLU A 557 4.14 4.08 -6.73
C GLU A 557 2.71 4.25 -7.27
N ILE A 558 2.57 4.76 -8.50
CA ILE A 558 1.25 4.91 -9.14
C ILE A 558 0.58 3.56 -9.38
N LEU A 559 1.33 2.53 -9.83
CA LEU A 559 0.79 1.17 -9.99
C LEU A 559 0.22 0.62 -8.67
N ARG A 560 0.96 0.80 -7.56
CA ARG A 560 0.52 0.44 -6.21
C ARG A 560 -0.75 1.17 -5.79
N ASP A 561 -0.76 2.49 -5.93
CA ASP A 561 -1.87 3.32 -5.45
C ASP A 561 -3.16 3.04 -6.25
N ILE A 562 -3.03 2.84 -7.57
CA ILE A 562 -4.14 2.43 -8.43
C ILE A 562 -4.66 1.04 -8.04
N ALA A 563 -3.77 0.07 -7.83
CA ALA A 563 -4.19 -1.28 -7.41
C ALA A 563 -5.04 -1.24 -6.12
N LEU A 564 -4.60 -0.48 -5.12
CA LEU A 564 -5.34 -0.28 -3.88
C LEU A 564 -6.71 0.40 -4.11
N ALA A 565 -6.77 1.41 -4.95
CA ALA A 565 -8.00 2.15 -5.25
C ALA A 565 -9.05 1.27 -5.96
N TYR A 566 -8.63 0.39 -6.89
CA TYR A 566 -9.53 -0.55 -7.56
C TYR A 566 -9.96 -1.70 -6.65
N THR A 567 -9.04 -2.28 -5.87
CA THR A 567 -9.35 -3.43 -5.00
C THR A 567 -10.27 -3.05 -3.85
N SER A 568 -10.04 -1.91 -3.20
CA SER A 568 -10.97 -1.34 -2.22
C SER A 568 -12.25 -0.78 -2.85
N ASN A 569 -12.25 -0.62 -4.17
CA ASN A 569 -13.27 0.08 -4.96
C ASN A 569 -13.56 1.50 -4.44
N ALA A 570 -12.59 2.16 -3.80
CA ALA A 570 -12.73 3.52 -3.29
C ALA A 570 -13.00 4.55 -4.40
N ASN A 571 -12.61 4.24 -5.63
CA ASN A 571 -12.87 5.06 -6.82
C ASN A 571 -14.23 4.77 -7.49
N GLY A 572 -14.97 3.74 -7.06
CA GLY A 572 -16.23 3.31 -7.67
C GLY A 572 -16.11 2.71 -9.07
N ARG A 573 -14.89 2.32 -9.48
CA ARG A 573 -14.57 1.83 -10.84
C ARG A 573 -14.40 0.32 -10.92
N ASN A 574 -14.66 -0.45 -9.85
CA ASN A 574 -14.56 -1.91 -9.86
C ASN A 574 -15.89 -2.55 -9.50
N PRO A 575 -16.89 -2.56 -10.42
CA PRO A 575 -18.25 -2.99 -10.11
C PRO A 575 -18.36 -4.50 -9.83
N ASN A 576 -17.39 -5.29 -10.28
CA ASN A 576 -17.38 -6.75 -10.13
C ASN A 576 -16.49 -7.23 -8.98
N GLY A 577 -15.83 -6.32 -8.26
CA GLY A 577 -14.95 -6.67 -7.13
C GLY A 577 -13.79 -7.57 -7.54
N ILE A 578 -13.24 -7.38 -8.74
CA ILE A 578 -12.05 -8.11 -9.20
C ILE A 578 -10.87 -7.69 -8.33
N GLU A 579 -9.98 -8.61 -7.99
CA GLU A 579 -8.80 -8.28 -7.20
C GLU A 579 -7.72 -7.66 -8.10
N ILE A 580 -7.14 -6.54 -7.68
CA ILE A 580 -5.98 -5.90 -8.32
C ILE A 580 -4.85 -5.82 -7.30
N VAL A 581 -3.67 -6.27 -7.70
CA VAL A 581 -2.49 -6.31 -6.86
C VAL A 581 -1.33 -5.67 -7.61
N SER A 582 -0.48 -4.94 -6.90
CA SER A 582 0.84 -4.52 -7.37
C SER A 582 1.92 -5.32 -6.65
N ASP A 583 2.95 -5.76 -7.36
CA ASP A 583 4.14 -6.39 -6.74
C ASP A 583 5.01 -5.37 -5.97
N TYR A 584 4.89 -4.09 -6.34
CA TYR A 584 5.64 -2.99 -5.78
C TYR A 584 4.93 -2.38 -4.57
N VAL A 585 5.68 -2.22 -3.48
CA VAL A 585 5.24 -1.58 -2.23
C VAL A 585 6.02 -0.29 -2.00
N ASN A 586 7.35 -0.36 -1.99
CA ASN A 586 8.28 0.76 -1.89
C ASN A 586 9.68 0.33 -2.38
N GLN A 587 10.62 1.29 -2.45
CA GLN A 587 11.98 1.05 -2.92
C GLN A 587 12.83 0.11 -2.03
N SER A 588 12.44 -0.12 -0.78
CA SER A 588 13.19 -0.94 0.16
C SER A 588 12.83 -2.42 0.10
N LEU A 589 11.77 -2.79 -0.62
CA LEU A 589 11.27 -4.16 -0.71
C LEU A 589 11.53 -4.78 -2.10
N PRO A 590 11.91 -6.07 -2.16
CA PRO A 590 12.05 -6.78 -3.43
C PRO A 590 10.74 -6.82 -4.23
N SER A 591 10.83 -6.53 -5.52
CA SER A 591 9.75 -6.59 -6.52
C SER A 591 10.39 -6.59 -7.91
N THR A 592 9.60 -6.76 -8.97
CA THR A 592 10.07 -6.52 -10.34
C THR A 592 10.59 -5.08 -10.49
N GLY A 593 9.90 -4.11 -9.89
CA GLY A 593 10.25 -2.70 -9.93
C GLY A 593 11.53 -2.30 -9.16
N THR A 594 12.00 -3.14 -8.24
CA THR A 594 13.27 -2.93 -7.50
C THR A 594 14.36 -3.91 -7.91
N THR A 595 14.08 -4.78 -8.89
CA THR A 595 15.06 -5.72 -9.43
C THR A 595 16.17 -4.95 -10.15
N ALA A 596 17.39 -5.06 -9.63
CA ALA A 596 18.58 -4.44 -10.19
C ALA A 596 19.17 -5.29 -11.33
N PHE A 597 19.74 -4.63 -12.33
CA PHE A 597 20.40 -5.28 -13.46
C PHE A 597 21.91 -5.03 -13.46
N GLY A 598 22.68 -6.10 -13.59
CA GLY A 598 24.12 -6.05 -13.83
C GLY A 598 24.49 -6.76 -15.13
N GLU A 599 25.78 -7.06 -15.28
CA GLU A 599 26.30 -7.70 -16.48
C GLU A 599 25.76 -9.11 -16.72
N ASN A 600 25.24 -9.84 -15.72
CA ASN A 600 24.73 -11.19 -15.96
C ASN A 600 23.25 -11.16 -16.35
N GLU A 601 22.55 -10.12 -15.96
CA GLU A 601 21.11 -9.99 -16.05
C GLU A 601 20.66 -9.49 -17.43
N ILE A 602 21.50 -8.80 -18.20
CA ILE A 602 21.21 -8.40 -19.59
C ILE A 602 21.79 -9.41 -20.60
N ASN A 603 21.16 -9.61 -21.75
CA ASN A 603 21.66 -10.51 -22.78
C ASN A 603 22.94 -9.95 -23.45
N GLY A 604 23.69 -10.78 -24.17
CA GLY A 604 24.87 -10.36 -24.93
C GLY A 604 24.59 -9.98 -26.39
N GLY A 605 23.34 -10.07 -26.83
CA GLY A 605 22.90 -9.74 -28.18
C GLY A 605 22.64 -8.24 -28.35
N ASP A 606 21.72 -7.67 -27.57
CA ASP A 606 21.41 -6.23 -27.56
C ASP A 606 21.97 -5.47 -26.37
N CYS A 607 22.49 -6.19 -25.37
CA CYS A 607 22.92 -5.61 -24.10
C CYS A 607 21.82 -4.76 -23.45
N PHE A 608 20.55 -5.10 -23.59
CA PHE A 608 19.46 -4.31 -23.02
C PHE A 608 18.40 -5.22 -22.43
N HIS A 609 17.87 -6.15 -23.23
CA HIS A 609 16.86 -7.06 -22.75
C HIS A 609 17.46 -8.09 -21.79
N PRO A 610 16.66 -8.63 -20.85
CA PRO A 610 17.15 -9.61 -19.91
C PRO A 610 17.71 -10.86 -20.59
N SER A 611 18.85 -11.36 -20.07
CA SER A 611 19.38 -12.67 -20.41
C SER A 611 18.48 -13.78 -19.86
N VAL A 612 18.75 -15.04 -20.17
CA VAL A 612 18.09 -16.18 -19.49
C VAL A 612 18.19 -16.05 -17.96
N PHE A 613 19.32 -15.57 -17.43
CA PHE A 613 19.46 -15.34 -15.99
C PHE A 613 18.61 -14.17 -15.51
N GLY A 614 18.57 -13.06 -16.26
CA GLY A 614 17.69 -11.93 -15.95
C GLY A 614 16.20 -12.29 -16.00
N GLN A 615 15.80 -13.17 -16.93
CA GLN A 615 14.43 -13.72 -17.00
C GLN A 615 14.08 -14.52 -15.73
N SER A 616 15.00 -15.35 -15.22
CA SER A 616 14.82 -16.04 -13.92
C SER A 616 14.70 -15.08 -12.75
N LEU A 617 15.46 -13.97 -12.77
CA LEU A 617 15.41 -12.95 -11.72
C LEU A 617 14.06 -12.20 -11.72
N ILE A 618 13.57 -11.82 -12.90
CA ILE A 618 12.24 -11.21 -13.05
C ILE A 618 11.14 -12.18 -12.60
N SER A 619 11.21 -13.44 -13.02
CA SER A 619 10.28 -14.49 -12.56
C SER A 619 10.26 -14.61 -11.03
N SER A 620 11.44 -14.62 -10.40
CA SER A 620 11.55 -14.67 -8.95
C SER A 620 10.99 -13.42 -8.28
N GLY A 621 11.27 -12.22 -8.82
CA GLY A 621 10.71 -10.96 -8.31
C GLY A 621 9.18 -10.93 -8.41
N ALA A 622 8.63 -11.39 -9.53
CA ALA A 622 7.19 -11.53 -9.72
C ALA A 622 6.57 -12.56 -8.77
N TRP A 623 7.27 -13.66 -8.47
CA TRP A 623 6.77 -14.70 -7.57
C TRP A 623 6.72 -14.26 -6.10
N VAL A 624 7.71 -13.48 -5.64
CA VAL A 624 7.82 -13.08 -4.22
C VAL A 624 6.60 -12.33 -3.71
N SER A 625 5.95 -11.54 -4.58
CA SER A 625 4.77 -10.74 -4.23
C SER A 625 3.49 -11.27 -4.90
N ASN A 626 3.48 -12.53 -5.32
CA ASN A 626 2.39 -13.15 -6.07
C ASN A 626 1.18 -13.45 -5.17
N PRO A 627 -0.04 -13.00 -5.52
CA PRO A 627 -1.22 -13.16 -4.68
C PRO A 627 -1.88 -14.53 -4.62
N ARG A 628 -1.34 -15.56 -5.27
CA ARG A 628 -2.04 -16.84 -5.48
C ARG A 628 -1.15 -18.06 -5.43
#